data_AF-A0A2U8QSP0-F1
#
_entry.id   AF-A0A2U8QSP0-F1
#
_cell.length_a   1.000
_cell.length_b   1.000
_cell.length_c   1.000
_cell.angle_alpha   90.00
_cell.angle_beta   90.00
_cell.angle_gamma   90.00
#
_symmetry.space_group_name_H-M   'P 1'
#
loop_
_entity.id
_entity.type
_entity.pdbx_description
1 polymer ?
#
loop_
_entity_poly.entity_id
_entity_poly.type
_entity_poly.pdbx_seq_one_letter_code
_entity_poly.pdbx_strand_id
1 'polypeptide(L)'
;MDVDSEAKKVIWSLQNNVRSEEERNVFKPTGKKPKSNTLKYVLVVLTGLLAISFVMAQFQKTAVDVCIVSDFCINSEQDALLYVLYVFINVVLVVFGIYFAYRIGKYLAGRLM
;
A
#
# COMPACT_ATOMS: atom_id res chain seq x y z
N MET A 1 -41.02 -2.34 28.18
CA MET A 1 -40.10 -1.27 27.76
C MET A 1 -39.13 -1.91 26.80
N ASP A 2 -39.58 -2.10 25.56
CA ASP A 2 -38.77 -2.67 24.50
C ASP A 2 -38.02 -1.53 23.86
N VAL A 3 -36.70 -1.53 24.05
CA VAL A 3 -35.82 -0.51 23.52
C VAL A 3 -35.69 -0.77 22.03
N ASP A 4 -36.36 0.06 21.23
CA ASP A 4 -36.34 0.06 19.77
C ASP A 4 -34.90 -0.01 19.24
N SER A 5 -34.58 -1.16 18.64
CA SER A 5 -33.31 -1.42 17.97
C SER A 5 -33.15 -0.61 16.66
N GLU A 6 -34.19 0.14 16.27
CA GLU A 6 -34.20 1.03 15.10
C GLU A 6 -33.56 2.41 15.34
N ALA A 7 -33.27 2.76 16.59
CA ALA A 7 -32.51 3.99 16.90
C ALA A 7 -31.01 3.89 16.54
N LYS A 8 -30.57 2.75 16.00
CA LYS A 8 -29.17 2.53 15.60
C LYS A 8 -28.90 3.20 14.26
N LYS A 9 -28.55 4.49 14.35
CA LYS A 9 -28.00 5.34 13.29
C LYS A 9 -29.06 5.95 12.38
N VAL A 10 -29.84 6.87 12.96
CA VAL A 10 -30.60 7.88 12.22
C VAL A 10 -29.63 8.68 11.36
N ILE A 11 -29.50 8.28 10.10
CA ILE A 11 -28.83 9.06 9.06
C ILE A 11 -29.73 10.29 8.85
N TRP A 12 -29.24 11.46 9.26
CA TRP A 12 -29.91 12.77 9.20
C TRP A 12 -30.19 13.23 7.75
N SER A 13 -31.04 12.52 7.03
CA SER A 13 -31.82 13.13 5.96
C SER A 13 -33.28 12.97 6.32
N LEU A 14 -33.97 14.10 6.48
CA LEU A 14 -35.43 14.20 6.66
C LEU A 14 -36.23 13.49 5.54
N GLN A 15 -35.55 13.02 4.50
CA GLN A 15 -36.12 12.35 3.33
C GLN A 15 -36.01 10.82 3.42
N ASN A 16 -35.28 10.26 4.39
CA ASN A 16 -35.03 8.81 4.44
C ASN A 16 -36.23 7.99 4.92
N ASN A 17 -37.18 8.62 5.61
CA ASN A 17 -38.40 8.01 6.15
C ASN A 17 -39.64 8.22 5.25
N VAL A 18 -39.55 9.08 4.23
CA VAL A 18 -40.69 9.45 3.37
C VAL A 18 -40.58 8.89 1.95
N ARG A 19 -39.36 8.64 1.46
CA ARG A 19 -39.10 8.23 0.07
C ARG A 19 -38.68 6.77 -0.05
N SER A 20 -39.15 6.11 -1.10
CA SER A 20 -38.71 4.75 -1.47
C SER A 20 -37.22 4.72 -1.86
N GLU A 21 -36.59 3.54 -1.90
CA GLU A 21 -35.19 3.41 -2.34
C GLU A 21 -34.97 3.96 -3.76
N GLU A 22 -35.96 3.81 -4.63
CA GLU A 22 -35.91 4.29 -6.02
C GLU A 22 -35.90 5.82 -6.10
N GLU A 23 -36.75 6.50 -5.33
CA GLU A 23 -36.77 7.96 -5.25
C GLU A 23 -35.51 8.52 -4.59
N ARG A 24 -34.91 7.80 -3.64
CA ARG A 24 -33.60 8.15 -3.04
C ARG A 24 -32.46 8.04 -4.05
N ASN A 25 -32.53 7.09 -4.99
CA ASN A 25 -31.54 6.94 -6.05
C ASN A 25 -31.53 8.13 -7.03
N VAL A 26 -32.66 8.83 -7.19
CA VAL A 26 -32.76 10.05 -8.02
C VAL A 26 -31.95 11.23 -7.44
N PHE A 27 -31.79 11.29 -6.11
CA PHE A 27 -31.05 12.36 -5.43
C PHE A 27 -29.62 11.97 -5.03
N LYS A 28 -29.09 10.86 -5.53
CA LYS A 28 -27.68 10.52 -5.29
C LYS A 28 -26.81 11.66 -5.84
N PRO A 29 -25.88 12.21 -5.06
CA PRO A 29 -25.00 13.26 -5.54
C PRO A 29 -24.27 12.80 -6.80
N THR A 30 -24.55 13.46 -7.92
CA THR A 30 -23.99 13.20 -9.26
C THR A 30 -22.54 13.66 -9.42
N GLY A 31 -21.93 14.16 -8.34
CA GLY A 31 -20.52 14.49 -8.30
C GLY A 31 -19.66 13.27 -8.60
N LYS A 32 -18.69 13.42 -9.51
CA LYS A 32 -17.67 12.40 -9.75
C LYS A 32 -16.97 12.11 -8.41
N LYS A 33 -17.10 10.89 -7.89
CA LYS A 33 -16.36 10.46 -6.70
C LYS A 33 -14.87 10.69 -6.96
N PRO A 34 -14.11 11.23 -5.99
CA PRO A 34 -12.68 11.45 -6.17
C PRO A 34 -12.02 10.12 -6.53
N LYS A 35 -11.39 10.06 -7.71
CA LYS A 35 -10.71 8.86 -8.18
C LYS A 35 -9.50 8.64 -7.26
N SER A 36 -9.44 7.48 -6.60
CA SER A 36 -8.27 7.13 -5.80
C SER A 36 -7.07 6.96 -6.72
N ASN A 37 -6.14 7.92 -6.70
CA ASN A 37 -4.89 7.86 -7.44
C ASN A 37 -3.81 7.04 -6.70
N THR A 38 -4.17 6.41 -5.57
CA THR A 38 -3.25 5.65 -4.70
C THR A 38 -2.45 4.61 -5.48
N LEU A 39 -3.08 3.85 -6.37
CA LEU A 39 -2.39 2.85 -7.19
C LEU A 39 -1.32 3.47 -8.09
N LYS A 40 -1.60 4.62 -8.70
CA LYS A 40 -0.64 5.34 -9.54
C LYS A 40 0.58 5.78 -8.74
N TYR A 41 0.36 6.32 -7.53
CA TYR A 41 1.45 6.73 -6.66
C TYR A 41 2.32 5.54 -6.23
N VAL A 42 1.70 4.42 -5.84
CA VAL A 42 2.44 3.20 -5.49
C VAL A 42 3.29 2.73 -6.66
N LEU A 43 2.72 2.71 -7.88
CA LEU A 43 3.43 2.28 -9.08
C LEU A 43 4.61 3.20 -9.40
N VAL A 44 4.42 4.52 -9.35
CA VAL A 44 5.50 5.51 -9.56
C VAL A 44 6.63 5.33 -8.56
N VAL A 45 6.31 5.14 -7.27
CA VAL A 45 7.32 4.89 -6.24
C VAL A 45 8.06 3.58 -6.50
N LEU A 46 7.34 2.52 -6.90
CA LEU A 46 7.94 1.22 -7.22
C LEU A 46 8.93 1.33 -8.39
N THR A 47 8.54 2.04 -9.46
CA THR A 47 9.41 2.27 -10.62
C THR A 47 10.62 3.13 -10.26
N GLY A 48 10.44 4.16 -9.42
CA GLY A 48 11.55 4.97 -8.90
C GLY A 48 12.55 4.14 -8.10
N LEU A 49 12.07 3.27 -7.20
CA LEU A 49 12.92 2.36 -6.43
C LEU A 49 13.68 1.39 -7.33
N LEU A 50 13.03 0.86 -8.37
CA LEU A 50 13.66 -0.03 -9.33
C LEU A 50 14.79 0.69 -10.10
N ALA A 51 14.54 1.92 -10.54
CA ALA A 51 15.55 2.73 -11.24
C ALA A 51 16.77 3.03 -10.35
N ILE A 52 16.54 3.42 -9.09
CA ILE A 52 17.64 3.65 -8.12
C ILE A 52 18.41 2.35 -7.88
N SER A 53 17.72 1.22 -7.73
CA SER A 53 18.36 -0.10 -7.52
C SER A 53 19.22 -0.50 -8.72
N PHE A 54 18.74 -0.24 -9.94
CA PHE A 54 19.51 -0.47 -11.16
C PHE A 54 20.79 0.37 -11.20
N VAL A 55 20.68 1.67 -10.89
CA VAL A 55 21.84 2.58 -10.84
C VAL A 55 22.84 2.15 -9.78
N MET A 56 22.39 1.73 -8.60
CA MET A 56 23.28 1.21 -7.55
C MET A 56 24.07 -0.01 -8.01
N ALA A 57 23.45 -0.93 -8.76
CA ALA A 57 24.15 -2.10 -9.27
C ALA A 57 25.30 -1.75 -10.23
N GLN A 58 25.20 -0.66 -10.99
CA GLN A 58 26.24 -0.22 -11.93
C GLN A 58 27.49 0.34 -11.24
N PHE A 59 27.39 0.79 -9.98
CA PHE A 59 28.54 1.32 -9.24
C PHE A 59 29.44 0.23 -8.64
N GLN A 60 29.03 -1.05 -8.72
CA GLN A 60 29.82 -2.18 -8.27
C GLN A 60 30.92 -2.48 -9.29
N LYS A 61 32.18 -2.17 -8.96
CA LYS A 61 33.34 -2.38 -9.85
C LYS A 61 33.90 -3.80 -9.83
N THR A 62 33.51 -4.60 -8.84
CA THR A 62 33.98 -5.96 -8.62
C THR A 62 32.80 -6.91 -8.63
N ALA A 63 32.98 -8.10 -9.21
CA ALA A 63 31.99 -9.16 -9.13
C ALA A 63 31.72 -9.51 -7.65
N VAL A 64 30.45 -9.39 -7.24
CA VAL A 64 30.00 -9.79 -5.91
C VAL A 64 29.12 -11.02 -6.07
N ASP A 65 29.47 -12.07 -5.33
CA ASP A 65 28.65 -13.26 -5.20
C ASP A 65 27.77 -13.17 -3.95
N VAL A 66 26.46 -13.28 -4.15
CA VAL A 66 25.48 -13.27 -3.07
C VAL A 66 24.70 -14.58 -3.10
N CYS A 67 24.86 -15.38 -2.05
CA CYS A 67 24.11 -16.63 -1.89
C CYS A 67 22.83 -16.40 -1.09
N ILE A 68 21.68 -16.68 -1.71
CA ILE A 68 20.36 -16.61 -1.05
C ILE A 68 20.19 -17.84 -0.15
N VAL A 69 20.59 -19.00 -0.65
CA VAL A 69 20.58 -20.30 0.02
C VAL A 69 21.94 -20.97 -0.25
N SER A 70 22.31 -22.00 0.51
CA SER A 70 23.59 -22.72 0.37
C SER A 70 23.95 -23.12 -1.07
N ASP A 71 22.94 -23.43 -1.89
CA ASP A 71 23.14 -23.93 -3.25
C ASP A 71 22.76 -22.91 -4.35
N PHE A 72 22.25 -21.73 -3.97
CA PHE A 72 21.81 -20.71 -4.94
C PHE A 72 22.55 -19.39 -4.72
N CYS A 73 23.55 -19.15 -5.55
CA CYS A 73 24.37 -17.94 -5.56
C CYS A 73 24.12 -17.12 -6.82
N ILE A 74 24.01 -15.81 -6.64
CA ILE A 74 23.82 -14.82 -7.69
C ILE A 74 25.11 -14.04 -7.82
N ASN A 75 25.69 -14.04 -9.02
CA ASN A 75 26.87 -13.25 -9.33
C ASN A 75 26.45 -11.91 -9.97
N SER A 76 27.02 -10.80 -9.51
CA SER A 76 26.65 -9.46 -10.03
C SER A 76 27.05 -9.22 -11.49
N GLU A 77 28.03 -9.95 -12.01
CA GLU A 77 28.55 -9.81 -13.38
C GLU A 77 27.85 -10.78 -14.35
N GLN A 78 27.70 -12.04 -13.96
CA GLN A 78 27.04 -13.05 -14.80
C GLN A 78 25.51 -12.89 -14.79
N ASP A 79 24.93 -12.54 -13.63
CA ASP A 79 23.48 -12.46 -13.41
C ASP A 79 23.03 -11.05 -13.03
N ALA A 80 23.47 -10.05 -13.81
CA ALA A 80 23.23 -8.64 -13.53
C ALA A 80 21.74 -8.29 -13.26
N LEU A 81 20.80 -8.86 -14.02
CA LEU A 81 19.37 -8.63 -13.81
C LEU A 81 18.86 -9.22 -12.50
N LEU A 82 19.31 -10.43 -12.14
CA LEU A 82 18.93 -11.07 -10.88
C LEU A 82 19.51 -10.31 -9.68
N TYR A 83 20.75 -9.83 -9.81
CA TYR A 83 21.38 -9.00 -8.80
C TYR A 83 20.63 -7.67 -8.58
N VAL A 84 20.23 -6.98 -9.65
CA VAL A 84 19.40 -5.76 -9.56
C VAL A 84 18.07 -6.05 -8.88
N LEU A 85 17.41 -7.15 -9.24
CA LEU A 85 16.14 -7.55 -8.63
C LEU A 85 16.31 -7.89 -7.15
N TYR A 86 17.40 -8.56 -6.78
CA TYR A 86 17.76 -8.85 -5.40
C TYR A 86 17.92 -7.55 -4.59
N VAL A 87 18.70 -6.58 -5.09
CA VAL A 87 18.88 -5.28 -4.43
C VAL A 87 17.54 -4.58 -4.28
N PHE A 88 16.73 -4.55 -5.33
CA PHE A 88 15.41 -3.95 -5.32
C PHE A 88 14.49 -4.57 -4.25
N ILE A 89 14.40 -5.90 -4.19
CA ILE A 89 13.58 -6.60 -3.20
C ILE A 89 14.04 -6.27 -1.78
N ASN A 90 15.35 -6.25 -1.52
CA ASN A 90 15.89 -5.90 -0.20
C ASN A 90 15.52 -4.48 0.20
N VAL A 91 15.66 -3.50 -0.70
CA VAL A 91 15.26 -2.11 -0.44
C VAL A 91 13.76 -2.01 -0.16
N VAL A 92 12.94 -2.71 -0.94
CA VAL A 92 11.49 -2.76 -0.75
C VAL A 92 11.15 -3.34 0.63
N LEU A 93 11.78 -4.44 1.04
CA LEU A 93 11.57 -5.05 2.36
C LEU A 93 11.92 -4.09 3.50
N VAL A 94 13.01 -3.33 3.39
CA VAL A 94 13.39 -2.31 4.38
C VAL A 94 12.32 -1.23 4.48
N VAL A 95 11.85 -0.69 3.34
CA VAL A 95 10.81 0.35 3.31
C VAL A 95 9.50 -0.17 3.92
N PHE A 96 9.08 -1.38 3.56
CA PHE A 96 7.90 -2.01 4.17
C PHE A 96 8.09 -2.24 5.67
N GLY A 97 9.28 -2.67 6.11
CA GLY A 97 9.60 -2.85 7.52
C GLY A 97 9.41 -1.57 8.33
N ILE A 98 9.91 -0.44 7.83
CA ILE A 98 9.72 0.88 8.47
C ILE A 98 8.22 1.24 8.52
N TYR A 99 7.50 1.03 7.42
CA TYR A 99 6.06 1.31 7.36
C TYR A 99 5.26 0.47 8.37
N PHE A 100 5.54 -0.84 8.46
CA PHE A 100 4.88 -1.72 9.41
C PHE A 100 5.24 -1.37 10.86
N ALA A 101 6.51 -1.07 11.15
CA ALA A 101 6.94 -0.62 12.47
C ALA A 101 6.19 0.65 12.89
N TYR A 102 6.07 1.65 11.99
CA TYR A 102 5.28 2.85 12.24
C TYR A 102 3.80 2.55 12.47
N ARG A 103 3.19 1.68 11.65
CA ARG A 103 1.78 1.29 11.80
C ARG A 103 1.50 0.60 13.12
N ILE A 104 2.36 -0.32 13.53
CA ILE A 104 2.26 -1.04 14.81
C ILE A 104 2.46 -0.05 15.97
N GLY A 105 3.49 0.79 15.90
CA GLY A 105 3.75 1.81 16.92
C GLY A 105 2.57 2.77 17.10
N LYS A 106 1.99 3.26 15.99
CA LYS A 106 0.80 4.13 16.03
C LYS A 106 -0.43 3.40 16.59
N TYR A 107 -0.62 2.14 16.24
CA TYR A 107 -1.73 1.34 16.75
C TYR A 107 -1.62 1.12 18.26
N LEU A 108 -0.42 0.80 18.77
CA LEU A 108 -0.17 0.67 20.20
C LEU A 108 -0.37 1.99 20.93
N ALA A 109 0.15 3.10 20.39
CA ALA A 109 -0.01 4.43 20.98
C ALA A 109 -1.49 4.82 21.16
N GLY A 110 -2.34 4.56 20.16
CA GLY A 110 -3.78 4.87 20.23
C GLY A 110 -4.62 3.89 21.06
N ARG A 111 -4.02 2.80 21.58
CA ARG A 111 -4.69 1.86 22.49
C ARG A 111 -4.22 2.02 23.94
N LEU A 112 -3.03 2.58 24.16
CA LEU A 112 -2.40 2.75 25.47
C LEU A 112 -2.58 4.16 26.05
N MET A 113 -2.78 5.18 25.20
CA MET A 113 -3.34 6.49 25.58
C MET A 113 -4.85 6.49 25.42
#